data_AF-A0A529W5U4-F1
#
_entry.id   AF-A0A529W5U4-F1
#
_cell.length_a   1.000
_cell.length_b   1.000
_cell.length_c   1.000
_cell.angle_alpha   90.00
_cell.angle_beta   90.00
_cell.angle_gamma   90.00
#
_symmetry.space_group_name_H-M   'P 1'
#
loop_
_entity.id
_entity.type
_entity.pdbx_description
1 polymer ?
#
loop_
_entity_poly.entity_id
_entity_poly.type
_entity_poly.pdbx_seq_one_letter_code
_entity_poly.pdbx_strand_id
1 'polypeptide(L)'
;GLIGGIAAWFSGRIRIVAIEPEGAPTLYRALEAGEPVDAPAEGIAADSLAPKRVGEMMFPIAEAFVERSILVSDDDIIAAQKALWDRVRIIAEPGGAAAFAAMLSGRYVPAEGERVAVLVCGSNTNPGNF
;
A
#
# COMPACT_ATOMS: atom_id res chain seq x y z
N GLY A 1 -8.39 -6.20 3.27
CA GLY A 1 -8.78 -7.41 2.51
C GLY A 1 -7.60 -8.02 1.81
N LEU A 2 -7.17 -7.43 0.70
CA LEU A 2 -6.07 -7.92 -0.16
C LEU A 2 -4.81 -8.36 0.61
N ILE A 3 -4.23 -7.47 1.42
CA ILE A 3 -3.02 -7.80 2.19
C ILE A 3 -3.25 -8.92 3.22
N GLY A 4 -4.42 -8.97 3.84
CA GLY A 4 -4.79 -10.04 4.78
C GLY A 4 -4.85 -11.41 4.08
N GLY A 5 -5.36 -11.48 2.85
CA GLY A 5 -5.34 -12.72 2.06
C GLY A 5 -3.93 -13.16 1.67
N ILE A 6 -3.08 -12.22 1.25
CA ILE A 6 -1.66 -12.49 0.94
C ILE A 6 -0.93 -12.99 2.20
N ALA A 7 -1.13 -12.30 3.32
CA ALA A 7 -0.57 -12.66 4.62
C ALA A 7 -1.00 -14.05 5.09
N ALA A 8 -2.29 -14.36 5.01
CA ALA A 8 -2.82 -15.69 5.35
C ALA A 8 -2.21 -16.80 4.47
N TRP A 9 -2.06 -16.54 3.17
CA TRP A 9 -1.47 -17.52 2.25
C TRP A 9 -0.01 -17.77 2.58
N PHE A 10 0.81 -16.73 2.70
CA PHE A 10 2.25 -16.90 2.92
C PHE A 10 2.58 -17.35 4.34
N SER A 11 1.83 -16.93 5.35
CA SER A 11 1.97 -17.36 6.74
C SER A 11 3.43 -17.31 7.22
N GLY A 12 4.05 -16.13 7.09
CA GLY A 12 5.43 -15.87 7.53
C GLY A 12 6.56 -16.42 6.63
N ARG A 13 6.25 -17.12 5.53
CA ARG A 13 7.27 -17.63 4.58
C ARG A 13 8.01 -16.54 3.82
N ILE A 14 7.43 -15.33 3.74
CA ILE A 14 8.04 -14.14 3.16
C ILE A 14 7.75 -12.93 4.05
N ARG A 15 8.57 -11.88 3.90
CA ARG A 15 8.29 -10.56 4.49
C ARG A 15 7.18 -9.87 3.70
N ILE A 16 6.22 -9.29 4.40
CA ILE A 16 5.10 -8.54 3.82
C ILE A 16 5.10 -7.16 4.43
N VAL A 17 5.13 -6.13 3.58
CA VAL A 17 5.11 -4.73 3.98
C VAL A 17 3.86 -4.10 3.38
N ALA A 18 3.05 -3.47 4.23
CA ALA A 18 1.91 -2.68 3.78
C ALA A 18 2.36 -1.28 3.38
N ILE A 19 1.78 -0.73 2.32
CA ILE A 19 1.97 0.66 1.93
C ILE A 19 0.62 1.36 1.96
N GLU A 20 0.56 2.52 2.59
CA GLU A 20 -0.65 3.32 2.73
C GLU A 20 -0.37 4.80 2.44
N PRO A 21 -1.36 5.57 1.97
CA PRO A 21 -1.22 7.03 1.88
C PRO A 21 -1.12 7.66 3.26
N GLU A 22 -0.37 8.74 3.40
CA GLU A 22 -0.31 9.55 4.64
C GLU A 22 -1.71 10.06 5.06
N GLY A 23 -2.56 10.39 4.09
CA GLY A 23 -3.96 10.81 4.31
C GLY A 23 -4.94 9.68 4.63
N ALA A 24 -4.52 8.42 4.54
CA ALA A 24 -5.36 7.24 4.79
C ALA A 24 -4.61 6.09 5.50
N PRO A 25 -4.00 6.32 6.68
CA PRO A 25 -3.06 5.39 7.34
C PRO A 25 -3.78 4.31 8.18
N THR A 26 -4.72 3.56 7.59
CA THR A 26 -5.68 2.75 8.34
C THR A 26 -5.06 1.57 9.11
N LEU A 27 -4.31 0.72 8.41
CA LEU A 27 -3.60 -0.40 9.01
C LEU A 27 -2.44 0.10 9.87
N TYR A 28 -1.74 1.15 9.44
CA TYR A 28 -0.68 1.80 10.21
C TYR A 28 -1.17 2.19 11.60
N ARG A 29 -2.31 2.89 11.70
CA ARG A 29 -2.90 3.28 12.98
C ARG A 29 -3.37 2.08 13.80
N ALA A 30 -3.95 1.08 13.15
CA ALA A 30 -4.37 -0.14 13.84
C ALA A 30 -3.20 -0.94 14.42
N LEU A 31 -2.08 -1.04 13.68
CA LEU A 31 -0.85 -1.68 14.18
C LEU A 31 -0.21 -0.86 15.31
N GLU A 32 -0.21 0.47 15.24
CA GLU A 32 0.25 1.32 16.36
C GLU A 32 -0.60 1.13 17.62
N ALA A 33 -1.91 0.96 17.47
CA ALA A 33 -2.83 0.80 18.60
C ALA A 33 -2.90 -0.65 19.14
N GLY A 34 -2.49 -1.64 18.35
CA GLY A 34 -2.72 -3.06 18.64
C GLY A 34 -4.19 -3.50 18.50
N GLU A 35 -5.04 -2.65 17.92
CA GLU A 35 -6.45 -2.93 17.68
C GLU A 35 -7.01 -2.08 16.54
N PRO A 36 -8.12 -2.50 15.89
CA PRO A 36 -8.76 -1.69 14.86
C PRO A 36 -9.25 -0.33 15.38
N VAL A 37 -8.60 0.75 14.93
CA VAL A 37 -8.99 2.14 15.22
C VAL A 37 -9.46 2.88 13.98
N ASP A 38 -10.15 4.00 14.20
CA ASP A 38 -10.53 4.90 13.12
C ASP A 38 -9.30 5.66 12.60
N ALA A 39 -9.24 5.87 11.28
CA ALA A 39 -8.23 6.66 10.60
C ALA A 39 -8.89 7.72 9.69
N PRO A 40 -8.17 8.82 9.36
CA PRO A 40 -8.65 9.76 8.34
C PRO A 40 -8.77 9.06 6.98
N ALA A 41 -9.58 9.66 6.10
CA ALA A 41 -9.84 9.15 4.77
C ALA A 41 -9.72 10.29 3.75
N GLU A 42 -8.48 10.69 3.49
CA GLU A 42 -8.13 11.85 2.68
C GLU A 42 -7.08 11.48 1.61
N GLY A 43 -6.86 12.41 0.67
CA GLY A 43 -5.84 12.29 -0.37
C GLY A 43 -6.34 11.65 -1.67
N ILE A 44 -5.45 11.60 -2.66
CA ILE A 44 -5.81 11.21 -4.04
C ILE A 44 -6.16 9.73 -4.21
N ALA A 45 -5.76 8.88 -3.25
CA ALA A 45 -6.04 7.44 -3.26
C ALA A 45 -7.18 7.04 -2.31
N ALA A 46 -7.94 8.02 -1.80
CA ALA A 46 -8.99 7.78 -0.81
C ALA A 46 -10.11 6.86 -1.33
N ASP A 47 -10.35 6.87 -2.63
CA ASP A 47 -11.36 6.02 -3.27
C ASP A 47 -11.11 4.51 -3.11
N SER A 48 -9.84 4.11 -2.99
CA SER A 48 -9.38 2.73 -3.08
C SER A 48 -8.62 2.27 -1.82
N LEU A 49 -7.99 3.21 -1.09
CA LEU A 49 -7.14 2.91 0.06
C LEU A 49 -7.58 3.56 1.38
N ALA A 50 -8.74 4.21 1.45
CA ALA A 50 -9.19 4.87 2.68
C ALA A 50 -10.45 4.28 3.34
N PRO A 51 -10.44 2.99 3.75
CA PRO A 51 -11.45 2.53 4.69
C PRO A 51 -11.29 3.26 6.02
N LYS A 52 -12.39 3.70 6.64
CA LYS A 52 -12.32 4.40 7.93
C LYS A 52 -11.64 3.58 9.04
N ARG A 53 -11.78 2.25 9.01
CA ARG A 53 -11.22 1.31 9.99
C ARG A 53 -10.86 0.01 9.30
N VAL A 54 -9.79 -0.64 9.74
CA VAL A 54 -9.40 -1.97 9.24
C VAL A 54 -10.45 -3.02 9.60
N GLY A 55 -10.71 -3.98 8.71
CA GLY A 55 -11.70 -5.03 8.97
C GLY A 55 -11.30 -5.99 10.09
N GLU A 56 -12.22 -6.26 11.01
CA GLU A 56 -11.99 -7.10 12.20
C GLU A 56 -11.48 -8.50 11.89
N MET A 57 -11.97 -9.12 10.82
CA MET A 57 -11.54 -10.47 10.42
C MET A 57 -10.08 -10.52 9.94
N MET A 58 -9.62 -9.45 9.31
CA MET A 58 -8.30 -9.43 8.66
C MET A 58 -7.21 -8.84 9.56
N PHE A 59 -7.59 -8.04 10.57
CA PHE A 59 -6.61 -7.40 11.45
C PHE A 59 -5.73 -8.41 12.20
N PRO A 60 -6.26 -9.47 12.85
CA PRO A 60 -5.41 -10.43 13.56
C PRO A 60 -4.38 -11.13 12.64
N ILE A 61 -4.75 -11.34 11.38
CA ILE A 61 -3.84 -11.93 10.37
C ILE A 61 -2.76 -10.90 9.97
N ALA A 62 -3.17 -9.65 9.76
CA ALA A 62 -2.23 -8.59 9.43
C ALA A 62 -1.25 -8.33 10.58
N GLU A 63 -1.74 -8.25 11.82
CA GLU A 63 -0.92 -8.10 13.03
C GLU A 63 0.10 -9.23 13.19
N ALA A 64 -0.28 -10.48 12.86
CA ALA A 64 0.61 -11.62 12.97
C ALA A 64 1.69 -11.71 11.87
N PHE A 65 1.41 -11.21 10.66
CA PHE A 65 2.21 -11.55 9.47
C PHE A 65 2.64 -10.36 8.59
N VAL A 66 2.10 -9.17 8.78
CA VAL A 66 2.57 -7.94 8.12
C VAL A 66 3.64 -7.31 9.01
N GLU A 67 4.84 -7.16 8.48
CA GLU A 67 6.00 -6.68 9.25
C GLU A 67 5.82 -5.24 9.72
N ARG A 68 5.31 -4.38 8.84
CA ARG A 68 5.02 -2.96 9.12
C ARG A 68 4.15 -2.37 8.02
N SER A 69 3.55 -1.22 8.32
CA SER A 69 2.98 -0.31 7.32
C SER A 69 3.90 0.90 7.11
N ILE A 70 4.10 1.28 5.85
CA ILE A 70 4.89 2.46 5.46
C ILE A 70 3.95 3.46 4.78
N LEU A 71 4.06 4.72 5.19
CA LEU A 71 3.25 5.80 4.64
C LEU A 71 3.96 6.49 3.48
N VAL A 72 3.23 6.76 2.39
CA VAL A 72 3.69 7.53 1.22
C VAL A 72 2.83 8.78 1.03
N SER A 73 3.40 9.86 0.50
CA SER A 73 2.63 11.08 0.20
C SER A 73 1.87 10.96 -1.12
N ASP A 74 0.90 11.84 -1.36
CA ASP A 74 0.22 11.94 -2.64
C ASP A 74 1.19 12.26 -3.80
N ASP A 75 2.22 13.07 -3.54
CA ASP A 75 3.28 13.37 -4.52
C ASP A 75 4.10 12.12 -4.88
N ASP A 76 4.41 11.27 -3.90
CA ASP A 76 5.09 9.99 -4.13
C ASP A 76 4.24 9.08 -5.04
N ILE A 77 2.92 9.04 -4.81
CA ILE A 77 1.96 8.26 -5.60
C ILE A 77 1.88 8.78 -7.04
N ILE A 78 1.78 10.10 -7.24
CA ILE A 78 1.75 10.72 -8.57
C ILE A 78 3.05 10.42 -9.34
N ALA A 79 4.20 10.55 -8.68
CA ALA A 79 5.49 10.22 -9.27
C ALA A 79 5.57 8.75 -9.69
N ALA A 80 5.04 7.84 -8.86
CA ALA A 80 4.97 6.42 -9.15
C ALA A 80 4.09 6.10 -10.36
N GLN A 81 2.91 6.72 -10.46
CA GLN A 81 2.01 6.57 -11.62
C GLN A 81 2.71 6.98 -12.93
N LYS A 82 3.37 8.14 -12.94
CA LYS A 82 4.14 8.63 -14.09
C LYS A 82 5.29 7.70 -14.45
N ALA A 83 6.05 7.24 -13.46
CA ALA A 83 7.16 6.33 -13.68
C ALA A 83 6.72 4.97 -14.24
N LEU A 84 5.59 4.40 -13.76
CA LEU A 84 5.02 3.17 -14.30
C LEU A 84 4.64 3.33 -15.78
N TRP A 85 4.04 4.46 -16.15
CA TRP A 85 3.73 4.75 -17.54
C TRP A 85 4.99 4.96 -18.39
N ASP A 86 5.91 5.79 -17.94
CA ASP A 86 7.08 6.20 -18.73
C ASP A 86 8.06 5.05 -18.97
N ARG A 87 8.22 4.17 -17.99
CA ARG A 87 9.23 3.10 -18.02
C ARG A 87 8.71 1.78 -18.55
N VAL A 88 7.48 1.42 -18.20
CA VAL A 88 6.93 0.07 -18.50
C VAL A 88 5.54 0.12 -19.13
N ARG A 89 5.02 1.31 -19.43
CA ARG A 89 3.71 1.51 -20.09
C ARG A 89 2.54 0.89 -19.34
N ILE A 90 2.64 0.83 -18.01
CA ILE A 90 1.55 0.41 -17.12
C ILE A 90 0.82 1.65 -16.63
N ILE A 91 -0.49 1.68 -16.88
CA ILE A 91 -1.40 2.68 -16.32
C ILE A 91 -1.91 2.12 -14.99
N ALA A 92 -1.73 2.87 -13.89
CA ALA A 92 -2.16 2.47 -12.56
C ALA A 92 -2.98 3.58 -11.90
N GLU A 93 -4.11 3.25 -11.29
CA GLU A 93 -4.84 4.21 -10.45
C GLU A 93 -4.00 4.57 -9.20
N PRO A 94 -4.31 5.65 -8.46
CA PRO A 94 -3.50 6.07 -7.32
C PRO A 94 -3.27 4.94 -6.30
N GLY A 95 -4.32 4.21 -5.92
CA GLY A 95 -4.20 3.06 -5.01
C GLY A 95 -3.35 1.92 -5.57
N GLY A 96 -3.43 1.68 -6.89
CA GLY A 96 -2.62 0.69 -7.60
C GLY A 96 -1.13 1.05 -7.67
N ALA A 97 -0.78 2.33 -7.59
CA ALA A 97 0.59 2.81 -7.66
C ALA A 97 1.26 2.94 -6.28
N ALA A 98 0.50 2.95 -5.18
CA ALA A 98 1.01 3.22 -3.83
C ALA A 98 2.17 2.28 -3.44
N ALA A 99 2.06 0.98 -3.73
CA ALA A 99 3.14 0.04 -3.42
C ALA A 99 4.46 0.36 -4.15
N PHE A 100 4.37 0.83 -5.40
CA PHE A 100 5.54 1.25 -6.16
C PHE A 100 6.08 2.60 -5.69
N ALA A 101 5.22 3.49 -5.19
CA ALA A 101 5.61 4.78 -4.63
C ALA A 101 6.61 4.65 -3.48
N ALA A 102 6.43 3.65 -2.59
CA ALA A 102 7.38 3.43 -1.50
C ALA A 102 8.80 3.08 -1.99
N MET A 103 8.90 2.33 -3.09
CA MET A 103 10.19 2.00 -3.71
C MET A 103 10.81 3.22 -4.37
N LEU A 104 10.02 3.95 -5.16
CA LEU A 104 10.52 5.08 -5.96
C LEU A 104 10.95 6.27 -5.09
N SER A 105 10.22 6.53 -4.01
CA SER A 105 10.53 7.59 -3.02
C SER A 105 11.67 7.21 -2.06
N GLY A 106 12.09 5.95 -2.04
CA GLY A 106 13.09 5.46 -1.09
C GLY A 106 12.56 5.25 0.33
N ARG A 107 11.24 5.32 0.56
CA ARG A 107 10.63 4.98 1.86
C ARG A 107 10.75 3.50 2.18
N TYR A 108 10.81 2.65 1.17
CA TYR A 108 11.34 1.30 1.27
C TYR A 108 12.67 1.19 0.53
N VAL A 109 13.71 0.79 1.25
CA VAL A 109 15.03 0.50 0.69
C VAL A 109 15.29 -0.99 0.87
N PRO A 110 15.33 -1.78 -0.21
CA PRO A 110 15.67 -3.20 -0.13
C PRO A 110 17.09 -3.39 0.39
N ALA A 111 17.31 -4.46 1.17
CA ALA A 111 18.65 -4.86 1.55
C ALA A 111 19.44 -5.38 0.33
N GLU A 112 20.77 -5.43 0.44
CA GLU A 112 21.61 -6.02 -0.59
C GLU A 112 21.21 -7.48 -0.84
N GLY A 113 20.97 -7.83 -2.12
CA GLY A 113 20.53 -9.17 -2.52
C GLY A 113 19.05 -9.47 -2.27
N GLU A 114 18.28 -8.53 -1.72
CA GLU A 114 16.85 -8.72 -1.49
C GLU A 114 16.07 -8.82 -2.81
N ARG A 115 15.21 -9.84 -2.93
CA ARG A 115 14.32 -10.03 -4.08
C ARG A 115 12.94 -9.49 -3.73
N VAL A 116 12.59 -8.35 -4.31
CA VAL A 116 11.34 -7.65 -4.03
C VAL A 116 10.33 -7.86 -5.14
N ALA A 117 9.07 -8.12 -4.76
CA ALA A 117 7.93 -8.08 -5.65
C ALA A 117 7.03 -6.92 -5.23
N VAL A 118 6.64 -6.07 -6.18
CA VAL A 118 5.72 -4.95 -5.97
C VAL A 118 4.40 -5.28 -6.65
N LEU A 119 3.30 -5.16 -5.92
CA LEU A 119 1.97 -5.42 -6.46
C LEU A 119 1.35 -4.12 -6.98
N VAL A 120 1.11 -4.06 -8.29
CA VAL A 120 0.26 -3.05 -8.92
C VAL A 120 -1.15 -3.62 -9.03
N CYS A 121 -2.05 -3.21 -8.14
CA CYS A 121 -3.32 -3.91 -7.91
C CYS A 121 -4.53 -3.33 -8.65
N GLY A 122 -4.43 -2.15 -9.26
CA GLY A 122 -5.58 -1.46 -9.85
C GLY A 122 -5.20 -0.45 -10.94
N SER A 123 -6.11 -0.31 -11.91
CA SER A 123 -5.95 0.58 -13.08
C SER A 123 -7.29 1.16 -13.54
N ASN A 124 -8.28 1.29 -12.66
CA ASN A 124 -9.60 1.84 -12.97
C ASN A 124 -9.54 3.37 -12.99
N THR A 125 -8.85 3.91 -13.99
CA THR A 125 -8.56 5.32 -14.09
C THR A 125 -8.69 5.80 -15.54
N ASN A 126 -8.88 7.10 -15.71
CA ASN A 126 -9.01 7.72 -17.03
C ASN A 126 -7.62 8.04 -17.60
N PRO A 127 -7.32 7.66 -18.86
CA PRO A 127 -6.08 8.05 -19.53
C PRO A 127 -5.80 9.57 -19.53
N GLY A 128 -6.85 10.41 -19.47
CA GLY A 128 -6.71 11.87 -19.41
C GLY A 128 -6.25 12.43 -18.06
N ASN A 129 -6.15 11.60 -17.02
CA ASN A 129 -5.73 12.01 -15.68
C ASN A 129 -4.23 11.75 -15.41
N PHE A 130 -3.44 11.42 -16.44
CA PHE A 130 -1.99 11.13 -16.36
C PHE A 130 -1.13 12.22 -16.98
#